data_AF-A0AA88U2Z0-F1
#
_entry.id   AF-A0AA88U2Z0-F1
#
_cell.length_a   1.000
_cell.length_b   1.000
_cell.length_c   1.000
_cell.angle_alpha   90.00
_cell.angle_beta   90.00
_cell.angle_gamma   90.00
#
_symmetry.space_group_name_H-M   'P 1'
#
loop_
_entity.id
_entity.type
_entity.pdbx_description
1 polymer ?
#
loop_
_entity_poly.entity_id
_entity_poly.type
_entity_poly.pdbx_seq_one_letter_code
_entity_poly.pdbx_strand_id
1 'polypeptide(L)'
;MFLPSFILSPPYSLFSKIQLQPRLTGPESVAFDPMGGGPYVVVTDGRVLKTKQLCDGITDPNLGPTCGRPLALSFNLVTGDLYMVDAYRGLHVVGRNGGRATQLATSAEGTPFRLLNGVDVDQTTGVVNFSDSSTTFELINLTQPNFVPDSTGGLMKYDLRTKEVKVLLRGLFVAVGPAVVSMAAKQIQLRSFKRSGESKQDQEDTSGRFLVNIATQGPTLTYPQGLRFDAFGEVLLAMNFDEQYYNTSINVIQEHNGLLYVGSRVVDFVGVYKN
;
A
#
# COMPACT_ATOMS: atom_id res chain seq x y z
N MET A 1 -22.21 15.37 -15.75
CA MET A 1 -22.54 14.01 -15.30
C MET A 1 -22.73 14.11 -13.79
N PHE A 2 -23.98 14.15 -13.32
CA PHE A 2 -24.32 14.33 -11.91
C PHE A 2 -24.32 12.95 -11.23
N LEU A 3 -23.51 12.76 -10.19
CA LEU A 3 -23.63 11.61 -9.29
C LEU A 3 -24.89 11.82 -8.43
N PRO A 4 -25.74 10.81 -8.22
CA PRO A 4 -26.92 10.94 -7.38
C PRO A 4 -26.49 11.09 -5.92
N SER A 5 -26.95 12.16 -5.28
CA SER A 5 -26.74 12.46 -3.86
C SER A 5 -27.65 11.58 -3.00
N PHE A 6 -27.17 10.40 -2.61
CA PHE A 6 -27.67 9.73 -1.41
C PHE A 6 -26.92 10.29 -0.21
N ILE A 7 -27.51 11.28 0.48
CA ILE A 7 -27.06 11.66 1.82
C ILE A 7 -27.64 10.63 2.80
N LEU A 8 -27.04 9.44 2.83
CA LEU A 8 -26.85 8.76 4.12
C LEU A 8 -25.75 9.57 4.83
N SER A 9 -25.81 9.69 6.16
CA SER A 9 -24.66 10.15 6.95
C SER A 9 -23.39 9.50 6.39
N PRO A 10 -22.31 10.25 6.12
CA PRO A 10 -21.13 9.67 5.48
C PRO A 10 -20.67 8.50 6.35
N PRO A 11 -20.55 7.28 5.79
CA PRO A 11 -20.01 6.18 6.56
C PRO A 11 -18.63 6.62 7.05
N TYR A 12 -18.35 6.38 8.31
CA TYR A 12 -17.13 6.81 9.01
C TYR A 12 -17.06 8.30 9.43
N SER A 13 -17.99 8.74 10.30
CA SER A 13 -18.07 10.13 10.77
C SER A 13 -17.25 10.42 12.05
N LEU A 14 -16.92 9.39 12.83
CA LEU A 14 -16.19 9.56 14.09
C LEU A 14 -14.69 9.44 13.86
N PHE A 15 -13.95 10.48 14.25
CA PHE A 15 -12.50 10.54 14.10
C PHE A 15 -11.77 10.41 15.45
N SER A 16 -10.69 9.65 15.47
CA SER A 16 -9.72 9.60 16.56
C SER A 16 -8.30 9.45 16.02
N LYS A 17 -7.29 9.70 16.86
CA LYS A 17 -5.88 9.60 16.48
C LYS A 17 -5.18 8.54 17.30
N ILE A 18 -4.34 7.75 16.63
CA ILE A 18 -3.27 7.00 17.26
C ILE A 18 -2.00 7.81 17.08
N GLN A 19 -1.58 8.50 18.14
CA GLN A 19 -0.38 9.33 18.13
C GLN A 19 0.87 8.45 18.04
N LEU A 20 1.77 8.77 17.11
CA LEU A 20 3.06 8.09 17.05
C LEU A 20 3.97 8.57 18.19
N GLN A 21 4.98 7.76 18.51
CA GLN A 21 5.98 8.18 19.50
C GLN A 21 6.65 9.50 19.07
N PRO A 22 7.09 10.34 20.03
CA PRO A 22 7.71 11.61 19.71
C PRO A 22 8.86 11.44 18.70
N ARG A 23 8.90 12.33 17.70
CA ARG A 23 9.86 12.35 16.56
C ARG A 23 9.61 11.31 15.47
N LEU A 24 8.62 10.43 15.62
CA LEU A 24 8.17 9.59 14.52
C LEU A 24 7.14 10.34 13.68
N THR A 25 7.33 10.33 12.37
CA THR A 25 6.39 10.90 11.41
C THR A 25 6.20 9.95 10.24
N GLY A 26 5.19 10.25 9.44
CA GLY A 26 4.94 9.63 8.17
C GLY A 26 4.57 8.16 8.24
N PRO A 27 3.41 7.81 8.82
CA PRO A 27 2.84 6.49 8.64
C PRO A 27 2.58 6.22 7.15
N GLU A 28 3.47 5.44 6.53
CA GLU A 28 3.42 5.06 5.10
C GLU A 28 2.52 3.85 4.86
N SER A 29 2.45 2.94 5.84
CA SER A 29 1.64 1.73 5.75
C SER A 29 1.22 1.26 7.13
N VAL A 30 0.04 0.63 7.19
CA VAL A 30 -0.56 0.05 8.40
C VAL A 30 -0.99 -1.38 8.09
N ALA A 31 -0.64 -2.31 8.96
CA ALA A 31 -1.08 -3.70 8.86
C ALA A 31 -1.46 -4.27 10.22
N PHE A 32 -2.22 -5.37 10.21
CA PHE A 32 -2.72 -6.05 11.40
C PHE A 32 -2.39 -7.53 11.31
N ASP A 33 -1.95 -8.11 12.42
CA ASP A 33 -1.63 -9.53 12.50
C ASP A 33 -2.90 -10.40 12.55
N PRO A 34 -2.79 -11.74 12.38
CA PRO A 34 -3.93 -12.64 12.40
C PRO A 34 -4.76 -12.62 13.69
N MET A 35 -4.18 -12.20 14.81
CA MET A 35 -4.86 -12.11 16.10
C MET A 35 -5.55 -10.75 16.30
N GLY A 36 -5.50 -9.86 15.29
CA GLY A 36 -5.97 -8.49 15.39
C GLY A 36 -5.00 -7.57 16.13
N GLY A 37 -3.77 -8.03 16.41
CA GLY A 37 -2.72 -7.21 16.98
C GLY A 37 -2.22 -6.17 15.98
N GLY A 38 -1.83 -5.01 16.50
CA GLY A 38 -1.44 -3.84 15.70
C GLY A 38 -2.07 -2.55 16.23
N PRO A 39 -2.07 -1.46 15.44
CA PRO A 39 -1.52 -1.39 14.09
C PRO A 39 0.02 -1.51 14.05
N TYR A 40 0.54 -2.31 13.12
CA TYR A 40 1.95 -2.27 12.74
C TYR A 40 2.13 -1.16 11.72
N VAL A 41 2.95 -0.16 12.06
CA VAL A 41 3.10 1.06 11.26
C VAL A 41 4.51 1.16 10.71
N VAL A 42 4.63 1.39 9.40
CA VAL A 42 5.89 1.83 8.78
C VAL A 42 5.95 3.33 8.87
N VAL A 43 7.04 3.85 9.43
CA VAL A 43 7.26 5.29 9.59
C VAL A 43 8.42 5.79 8.72
N THR A 44 8.57 7.11 8.65
CA THR A 44 9.56 7.82 7.81
C THR A 44 11.02 7.64 8.23
N ASP A 45 11.34 6.78 9.19
CA ASP A 45 12.72 6.38 9.45
C ASP A 45 13.01 4.91 9.08
N GLY A 46 12.07 4.28 8.36
CA GLY A 46 12.18 2.92 7.88
C GLY A 46 12.08 1.84 8.97
N ARG A 47 11.88 2.21 10.24
CA ARG A 47 11.67 1.22 11.30
C ARG A 47 10.28 0.60 11.19
N VAL A 48 10.25 -0.72 11.03
CA VAL A 48 9.14 -1.57 11.46
C VAL A 48 9.51 -2.00 12.88
N LEU A 49 9.02 -1.28 13.90
CA LEU A 49 9.44 -1.35 15.32
C LEU A 49 10.26 -2.60 15.75
N LYS A 50 11.60 -2.60 15.50
CA LYS A 50 12.74 -2.81 16.43
C LYS A 50 14.09 -2.90 15.67
N THR A 51 15.14 -2.24 16.19
CA THR A 51 16.60 -2.25 15.82
C THR A 51 17.02 -1.34 14.66
N LYS A 52 18.21 -0.68 14.55
CA LYS A 52 19.56 -0.68 15.18
C LYS A 52 20.11 0.78 15.26
N GLN A 53 21.03 1.04 16.20
CA GLN A 53 21.56 2.37 16.60
C GLN A 53 22.07 3.33 15.49
N LEU A 54 22.52 2.82 14.34
CA LEU A 54 22.98 3.65 13.20
C LEU A 54 21.85 4.04 12.23
N CYS A 55 20.78 3.26 12.13
CA CYS A 55 19.61 3.55 11.29
C CYS A 55 18.36 3.85 12.13
N ASP A 56 18.53 4.00 13.45
CA ASP A 56 17.45 4.29 14.39
C ASP A 56 17.07 5.77 14.31
N GLY A 57 15.86 6.08 13.82
CA GLY A 57 15.33 7.44 13.84
C GLY A 57 15.88 8.37 12.77
N ILE A 58 16.47 7.83 11.71
CA ILE A 58 17.04 8.61 10.63
C ILE A 58 15.96 9.00 9.63
N THR A 59 15.69 10.30 9.55
CA THR A 59 14.83 10.92 8.53
C THR A 59 15.62 11.43 7.31
N ASP A 60 16.95 11.29 7.31
CA ASP A 60 17.81 11.72 6.20
C ASP A 60 17.53 10.88 4.95
N PRO A 61 16.98 11.45 3.87
CA PRO A 61 16.68 10.73 2.65
C PRO A 61 17.93 10.14 1.98
N ASN A 62 19.12 10.71 2.22
CA ASN A 62 20.38 10.21 1.66
C ASN A 62 20.82 8.87 2.25
N LEU A 63 20.31 8.53 3.44
CA LEU A 63 20.60 7.27 4.09
C LEU A 63 19.61 6.17 3.70
N GLY A 64 18.54 6.49 2.96
CA GLY A 64 17.58 5.50 2.44
C GLY A 64 18.23 4.31 1.71
N PRO A 65 19.11 4.53 0.71
CA PRO A 65 19.82 3.43 0.04
C PRO A 65 20.67 2.56 0.99
N THR A 66 21.19 3.14 2.08
CA THR A 66 22.04 2.43 3.05
C THR A 66 21.23 1.72 4.13
N CYS A 67 20.20 2.36 4.67
CA CYS A 67 19.39 1.85 5.77
C CYS A 67 18.18 1.05 5.30
N GLY A 68 17.77 1.19 4.04
CA GLY A 68 16.48 0.74 3.56
C GLY A 68 15.38 1.75 3.87
N ARG A 69 14.24 1.54 3.24
CA ARG A 69 13.01 2.30 3.43
C ARG A 69 11.81 1.42 3.10
N PRO A 70 11.29 0.63 4.06
CA PRO A 70 10.00 -0.01 3.92
C PRO A 70 8.93 1.01 3.52
N LEU A 71 8.05 0.65 2.59
CA LEU A 71 6.94 1.50 2.14
C LEU A 71 5.58 0.84 2.33
N ALA A 72 5.50 -0.49 2.23
CA ALA A 72 4.24 -1.20 2.47
C ALA A 72 4.45 -2.52 3.21
N LEU A 73 3.43 -2.87 4.00
CA LEU A 73 3.28 -4.10 4.78
C LEU A 73 2.01 -4.82 4.38
N SER A 74 2.03 -6.15 4.39
CA SER A 74 0.82 -6.97 4.28
C SER A 74 1.03 -8.31 4.98
N PHE A 75 0.12 -8.67 5.89
CA PHE A 75 0.15 -9.97 6.54
C PHE A 75 -0.55 -11.03 5.68
N ASN A 76 0.03 -12.22 5.65
CA ASN A 76 -0.75 -13.42 5.37
C ASN A 76 -1.47 -13.82 6.65
N LEU A 77 -2.80 -13.68 6.69
CA LEU A 77 -3.58 -13.93 7.90
C LEU A 77 -3.67 -15.42 8.25
N VAL A 78 -3.39 -16.31 7.29
CA VAL A 78 -3.39 -17.76 7.51
C VAL A 78 -2.09 -18.22 8.15
N THR A 79 -0.94 -17.80 7.60
CA THR A 79 0.38 -18.23 8.11
C THR A 79 0.89 -17.34 9.24
N GLY A 80 0.47 -16.08 9.27
CA GLY A 80 0.99 -15.03 10.14
C GLY A 80 2.30 -14.40 9.66
N ASP A 81 2.75 -14.71 8.45
CA ASP A 81 3.95 -14.09 7.88
C ASP A 81 3.67 -12.66 7.43
N LEU A 82 4.60 -11.76 7.73
CA LEU A 82 4.55 -10.36 7.33
C LEU A 82 5.38 -10.18 6.07
N TYR A 83 4.73 -9.84 4.98
CA TYR A 83 5.37 -9.41 3.75
C TYR A 83 5.57 -7.91 3.75
N MET A 84 6.73 -7.46 3.29
CA MET A 84 7.04 -6.04 3.20
C MET A 84 7.83 -5.74 1.94
N VAL A 85 7.60 -4.56 1.39
CA VAL A 85 8.41 -4.01 0.31
C VAL A 85 9.22 -2.84 0.80
N ASP A 86 10.50 -2.86 0.46
CA ASP A 86 11.45 -1.79 0.71
C ASP A 86 11.76 -1.09 -0.61
N ALA A 87 11.70 0.25 -0.60
CA ALA A 87 11.95 1.09 -1.77
C ALA A 87 13.28 0.77 -2.46
N TYR A 88 14.31 0.41 -1.67
CA TYR A 88 15.68 0.18 -2.15
C TYR A 88 16.09 -1.29 -2.08
N ARG A 89 15.46 -2.09 -1.21
CA ARG A 89 15.91 -3.45 -0.90
C ARG A 89 14.99 -4.55 -1.44
N GLY A 90 13.87 -4.21 -2.07
CA GLY A 90 12.99 -5.18 -2.71
C GLY A 90 12.00 -5.86 -1.76
N LEU A 91 11.50 -7.03 -2.16
CA LEU A 91 10.48 -7.78 -1.44
C LEU A 91 11.11 -8.62 -0.32
N HIS A 92 10.50 -8.58 0.87
CA HIS A 92 10.94 -9.33 2.04
C HIS A 92 9.77 -10.01 2.74
N VAL A 93 10.12 -10.97 3.60
CA VAL A 93 9.21 -11.62 4.54
C VAL A 93 9.82 -11.71 5.94
N VAL A 94 9.00 -11.53 6.95
CA VAL A 94 9.28 -11.82 8.35
C VAL A 94 8.31 -12.92 8.79
N GLY A 95 8.83 -14.02 9.31
CA GLY A 95 7.97 -15.12 9.76
C GLY A 95 7.10 -14.71 10.96
N ARG A 96 6.01 -15.45 11.21
CA ARG A 96 5.07 -15.19 12.32
C ARG A 96 5.72 -14.95 13.70
N ASN A 97 6.87 -15.55 13.96
CA ASN A 97 7.60 -15.38 15.23
C ASN A 97 8.45 -14.10 15.29
N GLY A 98 8.35 -13.23 14.28
CA GLY A 98 9.20 -12.06 14.11
C GLY A 98 10.63 -12.43 13.69
N GLY A 99 11.56 -11.52 13.97
CA GLY A 99 12.98 -11.69 13.67
C GLY A 99 13.45 -10.89 12.46
N ARG A 100 14.63 -11.24 11.95
CA ARG A 100 15.24 -10.54 10.82
C ARG A 100 14.51 -10.87 9.53
N ALA A 101 14.14 -9.83 8.78
CA ALA A 101 13.53 -10.00 7.47
C ALA A 101 14.43 -10.77 6.50
N THR A 102 13.83 -11.70 5.75
CA THR A 102 14.46 -12.45 4.67
C THR A 102 14.08 -11.83 3.34
N GLN A 103 15.07 -11.49 2.52
CA GLN A 103 14.85 -10.95 1.18
C GLN A 103 14.39 -12.07 0.24
N LEU A 104 13.27 -11.84 -0.46
CA LEU A 104 12.67 -12.79 -1.39
C LEU A 104 12.98 -12.46 -2.84
N ALA A 105 13.00 -11.18 -3.21
CA ALA A 105 13.27 -10.76 -4.59
C ALA A 105 13.78 -9.32 -4.68
N THR A 106 14.70 -9.08 -5.62
CA THR A 106 15.25 -7.75 -5.95
C THR A 106 15.12 -7.39 -7.43
N SER A 107 14.58 -8.29 -8.24
CA SER A 107 14.39 -8.11 -9.67
C SER A 107 13.28 -9.01 -10.20
N ALA A 108 12.79 -8.70 -11.39
CA ALA A 108 11.89 -9.54 -12.17
C ALA A 108 12.34 -9.54 -13.63
N GLU A 109 12.36 -10.71 -14.27
CA GLU A 109 12.71 -10.86 -15.70
C GLU A 109 14.05 -10.16 -16.06
N GLY A 110 15.04 -10.25 -15.16
CA GLY A 110 16.35 -9.62 -15.34
C GLY A 110 16.38 -8.10 -15.09
N THR A 111 15.25 -7.45 -14.80
CA THR A 111 15.17 -6.02 -14.48
C THR A 111 15.17 -5.80 -12.96
N PRO A 112 16.16 -5.11 -12.38
CA PRO A 112 16.17 -4.75 -10.97
C PRO A 112 15.01 -3.83 -10.60
N PHE A 113 14.45 -4.02 -9.41
CA PHE A 113 13.47 -3.08 -8.87
C PHE A 113 14.15 -1.75 -8.50
N ARG A 114 13.46 -0.63 -8.70
CA ARG A 114 13.97 0.70 -8.30
C ARG A 114 13.15 1.38 -7.22
N LEU A 115 11.84 1.14 -7.18
CA LEU A 115 10.96 1.75 -6.21
C LEU A 115 9.75 0.86 -5.92
N LEU A 116 9.97 -0.23 -5.17
CA LEU A 116 8.84 -1.02 -4.69
C LEU A 116 8.02 -0.20 -3.69
N ASN A 117 6.70 -0.15 -3.88
CA ASN A 117 5.84 0.80 -3.18
C ASN A 117 4.64 0.13 -2.49
N GLY A 118 3.91 -0.72 -3.20
CA GLY A 118 2.75 -1.45 -2.65
C GLY A 118 3.02 -2.94 -2.53
N VAL A 119 2.45 -3.58 -1.50
CA VAL A 119 2.38 -5.04 -1.36
C VAL A 119 1.02 -5.44 -0.80
N ASP A 120 0.46 -6.53 -1.32
CA ASP A 120 -0.76 -7.13 -0.80
C ASP A 120 -0.70 -8.64 -0.91
N VAL A 121 -1.12 -9.32 0.16
CA VAL A 121 -1.33 -10.77 0.16
C VAL A 121 -2.79 -11.06 -0.14
N ASP A 122 -3.02 -11.83 -1.19
CA ASP A 122 -4.32 -12.44 -1.42
C ASP A 122 -4.57 -13.48 -0.33
N GLN A 123 -5.53 -13.21 0.56
CA GLN A 123 -5.80 -14.05 1.71
C GLN A 123 -6.42 -15.41 1.32
N THR A 124 -6.99 -15.52 0.11
CA THR A 124 -7.58 -16.76 -0.40
C THR A 124 -6.52 -17.66 -1.02
N THR A 125 -5.61 -17.08 -1.80
CA THR A 125 -4.61 -17.86 -2.56
C THR A 125 -3.22 -17.89 -1.91
N GLY A 126 -2.96 -16.97 -0.98
CA GLY A 126 -1.63 -16.73 -0.39
C GLY A 126 -0.65 -16.04 -1.34
N VAL A 127 -1.05 -15.70 -2.57
CA VAL A 127 -0.18 -15.04 -3.55
C VAL A 127 0.15 -13.63 -3.09
N VAL A 128 1.44 -13.28 -3.17
CA VAL A 128 1.93 -11.94 -2.81
C VAL A 128 2.01 -11.10 -4.07
N ASN A 129 1.17 -10.10 -4.17
CA ASN A 129 1.20 -9.11 -5.24
C ASN A 129 1.96 -7.88 -4.74
N PHE A 130 2.72 -7.23 -5.62
CA PHE A 130 3.43 -5.98 -5.29
C PHE A 130 3.65 -5.11 -6.52
N SER A 131 3.89 -3.82 -6.30
CA SER A 131 4.19 -2.86 -7.38
C SER A 131 5.60 -2.31 -7.29
N ASP A 132 6.15 -2.04 -8.48
CA ASP A 132 7.29 -1.16 -8.67
C ASP A 132 6.77 0.14 -9.30
N SER A 133 6.97 1.27 -8.63
CA SER A 133 6.46 2.57 -9.12
C SER A 133 7.21 3.04 -10.37
N SER A 134 8.47 2.62 -10.54
CA SER A 134 9.28 2.94 -11.71
C SER A 134 10.45 1.98 -11.84
N THR A 135 10.91 1.76 -13.07
CA THR A 135 12.16 1.02 -13.35
C THR A 135 13.36 1.94 -13.57
N THR A 136 13.16 3.27 -13.52
CA THR A 136 14.20 4.26 -13.88
C THR A 136 14.65 5.14 -12.72
N PHE A 137 13.81 5.36 -11.72
CA PHE A 137 14.12 6.25 -10.59
C PHE A 137 13.81 5.60 -9.23
N GLU A 138 14.50 6.09 -8.21
CA GLU A 138 14.36 5.67 -6.81
C GLU A 138 13.61 6.73 -6.00
N LEU A 139 13.26 6.40 -4.75
CA LEU A 139 12.50 7.29 -3.87
C LEU A 139 13.16 8.68 -3.69
N ILE A 140 14.50 8.75 -3.67
CA ILE A 140 15.24 10.00 -3.49
C ILE A 140 15.14 10.94 -4.70
N ASN A 141 14.83 10.41 -5.88
CA ASN A 141 14.66 11.24 -7.07
C ASN A 141 13.38 12.08 -7.00
N LEU A 142 12.36 11.64 -6.24
CA LEU A 142 11.09 12.36 -6.09
C LEU A 142 11.25 13.76 -5.47
N THR A 143 12.34 14.00 -4.73
CA THR A 143 12.60 15.29 -4.09
C THR A 143 13.46 16.23 -4.96
N GLN A 144 13.83 15.81 -6.17
CA GLN A 144 14.66 16.62 -7.05
C GLN A 144 13.81 17.68 -7.79
N PRO A 145 14.30 18.92 -7.94
CA PRO A 145 13.52 20.04 -8.49
C PRO A 145 13.09 19.85 -9.95
N ASN A 146 13.78 19.00 -10.71
CA ASN A 146 13.47 18.69 -12.11
C ASN A 146 12.98 17.24 -12.30
N PHE A 147 12.40 16.66 -11.24
CA PHE A 147 11.85 15.31 -11.31
C PHE A 147 10.70 15.24 -12.33
N VAL A 148 10.82 14.32 -13.28
CA VAL A 148 9.77 14.01 -14.24
C VAL A 148 9.32 12.58 -13.99
N PRO A 149 8.05 12.35 -13.57
CA PRO A 149 7.54 11.00 -13.39
C PRO A 149 7.47 10.27 -14.74
N ASP A 150 7.73 8.98 -14.70
CA ASP A 150 7.62 8.10 -15.87
C ASP A 150 6.42 7.16 -15.77
N SER A 151 6.17 6.45 -16.86
CA SER A 151 5.14 5.42 -16.96
C SER A 151 5.76 4.04 -17.02
N THR A 152 6.90 3.78 -16.36
CA THR A 152 7.57 2.48 -16.45
C THR A 152 7.20 1.52 -15.33
N GLY A 153 6.33 1.95 -14.42
CA GLY A 153 5.88 1.15 -13.29
C GLY A 153 5.19 -0.16 -13.71
N GLY A 154 5.13 -1.09 -12.77
CA GLY A 154 4.64 -2.43 -13.02
C GLY A 154 3.94 -3.06 -11.83
N LEU A 155 3.16 -4.09 -12.13
CA LEU A 155 2.55 -4.99 -11.15
C LEU A 155 3.20 -6.35 -11.29
N MET A 156 3.54 -6.95 -10.16
CA MET A 156 4.17 -8.26 -10.08
C MET A 156 3.44 -9.16 -9.10
N LYS A 157 3.65 -10.46 -9.25
CA LYS A 157 3.35 -11.44 -8.21
C LYS A 157 4.57 -12.28 -7.89
N TYR A 158 4.71 -12.64 -6.62
CA TYR A 158 5.66 -13.62 -6.14
C TYR A 158 4.94 -14.95 -5.87
N ASP A 159 5.39 -16.00 -6.54
CA ASP A 159 4.87 -17.35 -6.33
C ASP A 159 5.66 -18.01 -5.18
N LEU A 160 4.98 -18.29 -4.08
CA LEU A 160 5.59 -18.87 -2.88
C LEU A 160 6.17 -20.28 -3.12
N ARG A 161 5.67 -21.02 -4.11
CA ARG A 161 6.10 -22.39 -4.42
C ARG A 161 7.31 -22.39 -5.33
N THR A 162 7.29 -21.62 -6.41
CA THR A 162 8.43 -21.55 -7.35
C THR A 162 9.51 -20.59 -6.89
N LYS A 163 9.19 -19.68 -5.96
CA LYS A 163 10.05 -18.58 -5.50
C LYS A 163 10.43 -17.62 -6.63
N GLU A 164 9.59 -17.51 -7.65
CA GLU A 164 9.82 -16.64 -8.80
C GLU A 164 8.88 -15.43 -8.77
N VAL A 165 9.38 -14.32 -9.30
CA VAL A 165 8.57 -13.14 -9.58
C VAL A 165 8.09 -13.19 -11.03
N LYS A 166 6.79 -13.00 -11.22
CA LYS A 166 6.18 -12.84 -12.55
C LYS A 166 5.66 -11.42 -12.72
N VAL A 167 6.01 -10.76 -13.82
CA VAL A 167 5.43 -9.47 -14.18
C VAL A 167 4.03 -9.69 -14.75
N LEU A 168 3.06 -8.96 -14.20
CA LEU A 168 1.66 -9.03 -14.57
C LEU A 168 1.26 -7.85 -15.47
N LEU A 169 1.73 -6.64 -15.15
CA LEU A 169 1.50 -5.42 -15.93
C LEU A 169 2.79 -4.59 -15.99
N ARG A 170 2.90 -3.80 -17.06
CA ARG A 170 3.94 -2.79 -17.30
C ARG A 170 3.28 -1.52 -17.80
N GLY A 171 4.00 -0.40 -17.79
CA GLY A 171 3.47 0.83 -18.33
C GLY A 171 2.63 1.64 -17.34
N LEU A 172 2.65 1.29 -16.04
CA LEU A 172 1.83 1.95 -15.03
C LEU A 172 2.46 3.30 -14.67
N PHE A 173 1.64 4.35 -14.69
CA PHE A 173 2.04 5.68 -14.23
C PHE A 173 2.08 5.69 -12.70
N VAL A 174 3.30 5.79 -12.15
CA VAL A 174 3.60 5.93 -10.71
C VAL A 174 2.66 5.08 -9.84
N ALA A 175 2.80 3.75 -9.90
CA ALA A 175 1.94 2.84 -9.15
C ALA A 175 2.13 3.00 -7.63
N VAL A 176 1.27 3.81 -6.98
CA VAL A 176 1.32 4.10 -5.54
C VAL A 176 0.29 3.26 -4.77
N GLY A 177 0.75 2.55 -3.74
CA GLY A 177 -0.09 1.99 -2.68
C GLY A 177 -0.37 0.46 -2.75
N PRO A 178 -0.56 -0.20 -1.59
CA PRO A 178 -0.74 -1.65 -1.47
C PRO A 178 -2.06 -2.16 -2.05
N ALA A 179 -3.11 -1.34 -2.04
CA ALA A 179 -4.42 -1.80 -2.44
C ALA A 179 -4.61 -1.78 -3.98
N VAL A 180 -3.95 -0.85 -4.70
CA VAL A 180 -3.94 -0.80 -6.19
C VAL A 180 -3.38 -2.10 -6.76
N VAL A 181 -2.37 -2.63 -6.07
CA VAL A 181 -1.74 -3.91 -6.37
C VAL A 181 -2.73 -5.08 -6.28
N SER A 182 -3.56 -5.11 -5.24
CA SER A 182 -4.58 -6.15 -5.03
C SER A 182 -5.67 -6.15 -6.11
N MET A 183 -6.21 -4.97 -6.44
CA MET A 183 -7.29 -4.88 -7.43
C MET A 183 -6.81 -5.17 -8.84
N ALA A 184 -5.63 -4.65 -9.21
CA ALA A 184 -5.05 -4.97 -10.50
C ALA A 184 -4.76 -6.48 -10.61
N ALA A 185 -4.29 -7.14 -9.54
CA ALA A 185 -4.10 -8.59 -9.50
C ALA A 185 -5.42 -9.37 -9.61
N LYS A 186 -6.45 -8.99 -8.83
CA LYS A 186 -7.78 -9.64 -8.86
C LYS A 186 -8.45 -9.48 -10.22
N GLN A 187 -8.34 -8.31 -10.86
CA GLN A 187 -8.85 -8.09 -12.21
C GLN A 187 -8.14 -8.97 -13.25
N ILE A 188 -6.82 -9.18 -13.11
CA ILE A 188 -6.07 -10.10 -13.96
C ILE A 188 -6.52 -11.55 -13.76
N GLN A 189 -6.77 -11.97 -12.52
CA GLN A 189 -7.28 -13.29 -12.21
C GLN A 189 -8.67 -13.52 -12.80
N LEU A 190 -9.59 -12.55 -12.68
CA LEU A 190 -10.92 -12.59 -13.30
C LEU A 190 -10.86 -12.62 -14.84
N ARG A 191 -9.97 -11.83 -15.46
CA ARG A 191 -9.76 -11.88 -16.93
C ARG A 191 -9.20 -13.21 -17.39
N SER A 192 -8.33 -13.82 -16.58
CA SER A 192 -7.76 -15.15 -16.87
C SER A 192 -8.82 -16.25 -16.74
N PHE A 193 -9.71 -16.14 -15.75
CA PHE A 193 -10.83 -17.07 -15.53
C PHE A 193 -11.92 -16.94 -16.60
N LYS A 194 -12.23 -15.71 -17.05
CA LYS A 194 -13.15 -15.47 -18.19
C LYS A 194 -12.64 -16.04 -19.53
N ARG A 195 -11.40 -16.53 -19.60
CA ARG A 195 -10.83 -17.19 -20.79
C ARG A 195 -10.99 -18.73 -20.78
N SER A 196 -11.37 -19.32 -19.65
CA SER A 196 -11.75 -20.74 -19.54
C SER A 196 -13.22 -20.80 -19.16
N GLY A 197 -14.08 -21.06 -20.15
CA GLY A 197 -15.53 -21.07 -19.95
C GLY A 197 -15.95 -22.04 -18.85
N GLU A 198 -16.38 -21.52 -17.71
CA GLU A 198 -17.34 -22.14 -16.80
C GLU A 198 -17.92 -21.04 -15.90
N SER A 199 -19.21 -20.77 -16.06
CA SER A 199 -19.99 -19.89 -15.20
C SER A 199 -20.24 -20.60 -13.87
N LYS A 200 -19.34 -20.41 -12.89
CA LYS A 200 -19.67 -20.63 -11.48
C LYS A 200 -19.86 -19.29 -10.82
N GLN A 201 -21.05 -19.14 -10.23
CA GLN A 201 -21.44 -17.98 -9.45
C GLN A 201 -20.72 -18.10 -8.10
N ASP A 202 -19.46 -17.67 -8.08
CA ASP A 202 -18.66 -17.63 -6.87
C ASP A 202 -19.25 -16.57 -5.95
N GLN A 203 -19.55 -16.98 -4.72
CA GLN A 203 -20.12 -16.12 -3.69
C GLN A 203 -19.17 -14.95 -3.42
N GLU A 204 -19.62 -13.78 -3.84
CA GLU A 204 -18.80 -12.62 -4.12
C GLU A 204 -18.38 -11.92 -2.81
N ASP A 205 -17.09 -11.76 -2.64
CA ASP A 205 -16.50 -10.98 -1.54
C ASP A 205 -16.91 -9.51 -1.70
N THR A 206 -17.99 -9.13 -0.98
CA THR A 206 -18.55 -7.77 -0.91
C THR A 206 -17.67 -6.81 -0.09
N SER A 207 -16.52 -7.27 0.42
CA SER A 207 -15.51 -6.43 1.07
C SER A 207 -14.66 -5.68 0.01
N GLY A 208 -15.31 -4.78 -0.74
CA GLY A 208 -14.59 -3.85 -1.60
C GLY A 208 -13.42 -3.20 -0.84
N ARG A 209 -12.24 -3.14 -1.45
CA ARG A 209 -11.04 -2.59 -0.81
C ARG A 209 -10.94 -1.09 -1.11
N PHE A 210 -10.44 -0.31 -0.14
CA PHE A 210 -10.22 1.12 -0.33
C PHE A 210 -8.98 1.37 -1.17
N LEU A 211 -9.12 2.03 -2.33
CA LEU A 211 -8.03 2.52 -3.16
C LEU A 211 -8.07 4.03 -3.37
N VAL A 212 -6.87 4.55 -3.61
CA VAL A 212 -6.53 5.79 -4.29
C VAL A 212 -6.77 7.06 -3.48
N ASN A 213 -5.63 7.65 -3.05
CA ASN A 213 -5.48 9.08 -2.90
C ASN A 213 -5.61 9.74 -4.28
N ILE A 214 -6.78 10.28 -4.60
CA ILE A 214 -6.87 11.25 -5.68
C ILE A 214 -6.55 12.59 -5.06
N ALA A 215 -5.28 12.98 -5.08
CA ALA A 215 -4.96 14.40 -5.05
C ALA A 215 -5.48 14.96 -6.38
N THR A 216 -6.72 15.44 -6.42
CA THR A 216 -7.14 16.30 -7.52
C THR A 216 -6.29 17.55 -7.39
N GLN A 217 -5.19 17.59 -8.16
CA GLN A 217 -4.31 18.74 -8.17
C GLN A 217 -5.09 19.90 -8.79
N GLY A 218 -5.70 20.72 -7.94
CA GLY A 218 -5.79 22.13 -8.25
C GLY A 218 -4.38 22.69 -8.38
N PRO A 219 -4.15 23.79 -9.09
CA PRO A 219 -2.81 24.33 -9.36
C PRO A 219 -1.96 24.61 -8.10
N THR A 220 -2.55 24.59 -6.89
CA THR A 220 -1.88 24.85 -5.61
C THR A 220 -2.36 24.02 -4.42
N LEU A 221 -3.42 23.20 -4.55
CA LEU A 221 -4.11 22.55 -3.42
C LEU A 221 -4.33 21.06 -3.65
N THR A 222 -4.10 20.27 -2.60
CA THR A 222 -4.34 18.82 -2.54
C THR A 222 -5.60 18.50 -1.74
N TYR A 223 -6.51 17.74 -2.34
CA TYR A 223 -7.73 17.26 -1.70
C TYR A 223 -7.69 15.74 -1.51
N PRO A 224 -7.25 15.22 -0.36
CA PRO A 224 -7.15 13.78 -0.17
C PRO A 224 -8.53 13.10 -0.15
N GLN A 225 -8.71 12.18 -1.08
CA GLN A 225 -9.88 11.31 -1.15
C GLN A 225 -9.47 9.85 -1.00
N GLY A 226 -10.39 9.02 -0.49
CA GLY A 226 -10.27 7.57 -0.56
C GLY A 226 -11.47 7.00 -1.27
N LEU A 227 -11.25 6.14 -2.25
CA LEU A 227 -12.33 5.45 -2.95
C LEU A 227 -12.37 3.99 -2.49
N ARG A 228 -13.54 3.36 -2.45
CA ARG A 228 -13.69 1.90 -2.32
C ARG A 228 -14.19 1.39 -3.64
N PHE A 229 -13.64 0.30 -4.13
CA PHE A 229 -14.14 -0.32 -5.36
C PHE A 229 -14.52 -1.77 -5.16
N ASP A 230 -15.37 -2.27 -6.03
CA ASP A 230 -15.66 -3.70 -6.14
C ASP A 230 -14.59 -4.45 -6.93
N ALA A 231 -14.80 -5.75 -7.17
CA ALA A 231 -13.88 -6.59 -7.92
C ALA A 231 -13.80 -6.25 -9.43
N PHE A 232 -14.75 -5.48 -9.95
CA PHE A 232 -14.80 -5.05 -11.34
C PHE A 232 -14.15 -3.68 -11.57
N GLY A 233 -13.93 -2.92 -10.49
CA GLY A 233 -13.36 -1.57 -10.52
C GLY A 233 -14.42 -0.47 -10.50
N GLU A 234 -15.66 -0.78 -10.11
CA GLU A 234 -16.71 0.22 -9.88
C GLU A 234 -16.56 0.85 -8.50
N VAL A 235 -16.73 2.17 -8.41
CA VAL A 235 -16.63 2.91 -7.13
C VAL A 235 -17.86 2.60 -6.27
N LEU A 236 -17.64 1.94 -5.15
CA LEU A 236 -18.65 1.65 -4.12
C LEU A 236 -18.80 2.77 -3.09
N LEU A 237 -17.71 3.47 -2.78
CA LEU A 237 -17.70 4.55 -1.79
C LEU A 237 -16.62 5.57 -2.14
N ALA A 238 -16.88 6.84 -1.84
CA ALA A 238 -15.88 7.89 -1.89
C ALA A 238 -15.89 8.64 -0.54
N MET A 239 -14.72 8.85 0.03
CA MET A 239 -14.51 9.51 1.31
C MET A 239 -13.61 10.72 1.13
N ASN A 240 -13.94 11.78 1.86
CA ASN A 240 -13.13 12.99 1.93
C ASN A 240 -12.40 13.03 3.29
N PHE A 241 -11.10 13.28 3.25
CA PHE A 241 -10.24 13.38 4.44
C PHE A 241 -9.70 14.80 4.70
N ASP A 242 -10.21 15.81 3.98
CA ASP A 242 -9.77 17.21 4.05
C ASP A 242 -9.78 17.76 5.49
N GLU A 243 -10.73 17.37 6.34
CA GLU A 243 -10.85 17.92 7.69
C GLU A 243 -9.58 17.65 8.53
N GLN A 244 -8.93 16.50 8.35
CA GLN A 244 -7.73 16.13 9.10
C GLN A 244 -6.44 16.13 8.27
N TYR A 245 -6.57 16.05 6.94
CA TYR A 245 -5.46 15.96 5.99
C TYR A 245 -5.51 17.07 4.93
N TYR A 246 -6.06 18.24 5.26
CA TYR A 246 -6.12 19.37 4.34
C TYR A 246 -4.76 19.67 3.70
N ASN A 247 -4.75 19.83 2.37
CA ASN A 247 -3.56 20.10 1.58
C ASN A 247 -2.41 19.11 1.82
N THR A 248 -2.75 17.87 2.21
CA THR A 248 -1.82 16.82 2.58
C THR A 248 -2.15 15.55 1.80
N SER A 249 -1.14 14.91 1.22
CA SER A 249 -1.32 13.62 0.55
C SER A 249 -1.50 12.50 1.57
N ILE A 250 -2.42 11.57 1.29
CA ILE A 250 -2.56 10.32 2.04
C ILE A 250 -1.74 9.23 1.34
N ASN A 251 -1.05 8.41 2.12
CA ASN A 251 -0.19 7.32 1.68
C ASN A 251 -0.87 5.95 1.84
N VAL A 252 -1.65 5.77 2.90
CA VAL A 252 -2.34 4.52 3.20
C VAL A 252 -3.76 4.76 3.71
N ILE A 253 -4.68 3.94 3.25
CA ILE A 253 -6.02 3.74 3.80
C ILE A 253 -6.18 2.24 3.98
N GLN A 254 -6.32 1.78 5.22
CA GLN A 254 -6.46 0.37 5.55
C GLN A 254 -7.74 0.16 6.35
N GLU A 255 -8.65 -0.67 5.86
CA GLU A 255 -9.82 -1.12 6.62
C GLU A 255 -9.42 -2.31 7.51
N HIS A 256 -9.83 -2.26 8.77
CA HIS A 256 -9.69 -3.38 9.70
C HIS A 256 -10.77 -3.30 10.78
N ASN A 257 -11.51 -4.40 11.00
CA ASN A 257 -12.58 -4.51 12.00
C ASN A 257 -13.62 -3.36 11.96
N GLY A 258 -14.00 -2.92 10.75
CA GLY A 258 -14.98 -1.84 10.57
C GLY A 258 -14.45 -0.44 10.95
N LEU A 259 -13.13 -0.28 11.00
CA LEU A 259 -12.43 0.99 11.18
C LEU A 259 -11.54 1.27 9.97
N LEU A 260 -11.35 2.54 9.64
CA LEU A 260 -10.39 2.98 8.62
C LEU A 260 -9.19 3.63 9.26
N TYR A 261 -8.01 3.11 8.93
CA TYR A 261 -6.72 3.61 9.38
C TYR A 261 -6.07 4.35 8.23
N VAL A 262 -5.80 5.65 8.45
CA VAL A 262 -5.33 6.57 7.43
C VAL A 262 -3.96 7.12 7.85
N GLY A 263 -3.01 7.08 6.92
CA GLY A 263 -1.64 7.55 7.15
C GLY A 263 -1.16 8.49 6.06
N SER A 264 -0.31 9.45 6.42
CA SER A 264 0.32 10.40 5.51
C SER A 264 1.78 10.62 5.90
N ARG A 265 2.69 10.75 4.92
CA ARG A 265 4.13 10.99 5.12
C ARG A 265 4.45 12.20 5.99
N VAL A 266 3.59 13.21 6.03
CA VAL A 266 3.89 14.50 6.66
C VAL A 266 3.20 14.70 8.02
N VAL A 267 2.47 13.70 8.52
CA VAL A 267 1.82 13.76 9.83
C VAL A 267 2.50 12.81 10.83
N ASP A 268 2.23 13.00 12.12
CA ASP A 268 2.80 12.22 13.23
C ASP A 268 1.76 11.30 13.92
N PHE A 269 0.65 11.02 13.23
CA PHE A 269 -0.43 10.19 13.76
C PHE A 269 -1.04 9.29 12.68
N VAL A 270 -1.61 8.16 13.09
CA VAL A 270 -2.55 7.39 12.26
C VAL A 270 -3.97 7.87 12.58
N GLY A 271 -4.69 8.33 11.57
CA GLY A 271 -6.10 8.70 11.68
C GLY A 271 -6.96 7.45 11.72
N VAL A 272 -7.93 7.39 12.65
CA VAL A 272 -8.84 6.27 12.79
C VAL A 272 -10.26 6.78 12.65
N TYR A 273 -10.94 6.33 11.60
CA TYR A 273 -12.32 6.68 11.32
C TYR A 273 -13.24 5.49 11.62
N LYS A 274 -14.37 5.78 12.27
CA LYS A 274 -15.38 4.80 12.66
C LYS A 274 -16.76 5.23 12.16
N ASN A 275 -17.54 4.26 11.69
CA ASN A 275 -18.93 4.45 11.29
C ASN A 275 -19.81 4.93 12.45
#